data_AF-A0A2E5UFX8-F1
#
_entry.id   AF-A0A2E5UFX8-F1
#
_cell.length_a   1.000
_cell.length_b   1.000
_cell.length_c   1.000
_cell.angle_alpha   90.00
_cell.angle_beta   90.00
_cell.angle_gamma   90.00
#
_symmetry.space_group_name_H-M   'P 1'
#
loop_
_entity.id
_entity.type
_entity.pdbx_description
1 polymer ?
#
loop_
_entity_poly.entity_id
_entity_poly.type
_entity_poly.pdbx_seq_one_letter_code
_entity_poly.pdbx_strand_id
1 'polypeptide(L)'
;MLVELYDGKQKKGTFEVDVEEQPTTVIVDPSESELFLNWDSTIDDSKRIRGCIVCGGDLYKEQMFPQVTGIVIVLAFAGAVAGILGLVTTWVMLIAMSVVLILDILILFVVKTRLSCYCCNTRLSQTTIAQYHKHWDPDKAAQLKRQLEEPNA
;
A
#
# COMPACT_ATOMS: atom_id res chain seq x y z
N MET A 1 -8.94 9.12 -4.77
CA MET A 1 -8.17 7.85 -4.76
C MET A 1 -6.81 8.11 -5.37
N LEU A 2 -5.73 7.78 -4.68
CA LEU A 2 -4.37 8.03 -5.14
C LEU A 2 -3.82 6.81 -5.87
N VAL A 3 -3.31 7.02 -7.09
CA VAL A 3 -2.82 5.98 -7.99
C VAL A 3 -1.35 6.22 -8.31
N GLU A 4 -0.51 5.24 -8.03
CA GLU A 4 0.91 5.26 -8.37
C GLU A 4 1.17 4.29 -9.54
N LEU A 5 1.67 4.83 -10.65
CA LEU A 5 2.02 4.07 -11.84
C LEU A 5 3.46 3.55 -11.76
N TYR A 6 3.65 2.32 -12.20
CA TYR A 6 4.96 1.66 -12.25
C TYR A 6 5.23 1.12 -13.65
N ASP A 7 6.49 1.20 -14.07
CA ASP A 7 7.05 0.48 -15.20
C ASP A 7 8.06 -0.54 -14.64
N GLY A 8 7.61 -1.78 -14.50
CA GLY A 8 8.32 -2.81 -13.75
C GLY A 8 8.53 -2.42 -12.28
N LYS A 9 9.77 -2.03 -11.94
CA LYS A 9 10.15 -1.61 -10.57
C LYS A 9 10.29 -0.09 -10.42
N GLN A 10 10.28 0.68 -11.51
CA GLN A 10 10.44 2.13 -11.46
C GLN A 10 9.08 2.81 -11.38
N LYS A 11 8.95 3.79 -10.47
CA LYS A 11 7.74 4.61 -10.38
C LYS A 11 7.74 5.58 -11.56
N LYS A 12 6.71 5.51 -12.40
CA LYS A 12 6.54 6.34 -13.60
C LYS A 12 5.81 7.64 -13.31
N GLY A 13 4.86 7.60 -12.39
CA GLY A 13 4.10 8.80 -12.02
C GLY A 13 3.03 8.53 -10.98
N THR A 14 2.30 9.59 -10.63
CA THR A 14 1.19 9.55 -9.68
C THR A 14 0.07 10.44 -10.20
N PHE A 15 -1.17 10.06 -9.91
CA PHE A 15 -2.33 10.93 -10.11
C PHE A 15 -3.39 10.62 -9.05
N GLU A 16 -4.26 11.59 -8.80
CA GLU A 16 -5.44 11.41 -7.97
C GLU A 16 -6.67 11.34 -8.86
N VAL A 17 -7.56 10.41 -8.54
CA VAL A 17 -8.79 10.19 -9.29
C VAL A 17 -9.96 10.00 -8.34
N ASP A 18 -11.09 10.61 -8.65
CA ASP A 18 -12.35 10.30 -7.97
C ASP A 18 -12.99 9.07 -8.62
N VAL A 19 -13.37 8.09 -7.79
CA VAL A 19 -14.01 6.85 -8.22
C VAL A 19 -15.46 7.11 -8.63
N GLU A 20 -16.09 8.18 -8.11
CA GLU A 20 -17.47 8.54 -8.47
C GLU A 20 -17.56 9.23 -9.82
N GLU A 21 -16.55 10.01 -10.19
CA GLU A 21 -16.50 10.74 -11.46
C GLU A 21 -16.12 9.85 -12.65
N GLN A 22 -15.39 8.75 -12.40
CA GLN A 22 -14.93 7.79 -13.41
C GLN A 22 -14.33 8.48 -14.66
N PRO A 23 -13.33 9.37 -14.51
CA PRO A 23 -12.79 10.09 -15.65
C PRO A 23 -12.12 9.14 -16.63
N THR A 24 -12.45 9.26 -17.91
CA THR A 24 -11.89 8.42 -18.97
C THR A 24 -10.39 8.64 -19.16
N THR A 25 -9.92 9.86 -18.93
CA THR A 25 -8.51 10.27 -19.15
C THR A 25 -8.00 11.07 -17.96
N VAL A 26 -6.76 10.81 -17.57
CA VAL A 26 -6.04 11.55 -16.51
C VAL A 26 -4.67 11.97 -17.00
N ILE A 27 -4.16 13.08 -16.47
CA ILE A 27 -2.79 13.55 -16.71
C ILE A 27 -1.92 13.00 -15.58
N VAL A 28 -0.82 12.35 -15.95
CA VAL A 28 0.10 11.72 -15.00
C VAL A 28 1.24 12.67 -14.63
N ASP A 29 1.45 12.93 -13.35
CA ASP A 29 2.61 13.70 -12.84
C ASP A 29 3.79 12.75 -12.54
N PRO A 30 5.04 13.02 -12.98
CA PRO A 30 5.56 14.19 -13.70
C PRO A 30 5.68 14.03 -15.22
N SER A 31 5.18 12.93 -15.80
CA SER A 31 5.34 12.69 -17.24
C SER A 31 4.46 13.59 -18.11
N GLU A 32 3.47 14.28 -17.52
CA GLU A 32 2.40 15.06 -18.19
C GLU A 32 1.69 14.28 -19.30
N SER A 33 1.80 12.96 -19.28
CA SER A 33 1.23 12.09 -20.30
C SER A 33 -0.23 11.82 -19.98
N GLU A 34 -1.08 11.93 -21.00
CA GLU A 34 -2.47 11.47 -20.91
C GLU A 34 -2.52 9.94 -20.84
N LEU A 35 -3.21 9.43 -19.82
CA LEU A 35 -3.46 8.01 -19.63
C LEU A 35 -4.96 7.76 -19.68
N PHE A 36 -5.37 6.83 -20.53
CA PHE A 36 -6.74 6.34 -20.58
C PHE A 36 -6.97 5.31 -19.47
N LEU A 37 -8.01 5.52 -18.69
CA LEU A 37 -8.41 4.62 -17.61
C LEU A 37 -9.48 3.65 -18.11
N ASN A 38 -9.34 2.39 -17.74
CA ASN A 38 -10.33 1.36 -17.97
C ASN A 38 -11.23 1.19 -16.73
N TRP A 39 -12.42 1.78 -16.80
CA TRP A 39 -13.45 1.62 -15.77
C TRP A 39 -14.35 0.41 -16.01
N ASP A 40 -14.33 -0.15 -17.22
CA ASP A 40 -15.19 -1.27 -17.59
C ASP A 40 -14.70 -2.52 -16.85
N SER A 41 -15.62 -3.16 -16.11
CA SER A 41 -15.37 -4.29 -15.20
C SER A 41 -14.44 -4.05 -13.99
N THR A 42 -13.93 -2.83 -13.78
CA THR A 42 -12.99 -2.53 -12.68
C THR A 42 -13.67 -2.04 -11.40
N ILE A 43 -14.95 -1.65 -11.48
CA ILE A 43 -15.79 -1.32 -10.33
C ILE A 43 -16.88 -2.39 -10.18
N ASP A 44 -17.21 -2.76 -8.93
CA ASP A 44 -18.36 -3.60 -8.62
C ASP A 44 -19.65 -2.79 -8.36
N ASP A 45 -20.80 -3.46 -8.31
CA ASP A 45 -22.11 -2.83 -8.07
C ASP A 45 -22.18 -2.07 -6.74
N SER A 46 -21.23 -2.30 -5.83
CA SER A 46 -21.09 -1.60 -4.55
C SER A 46 -20.11 -0.42 -4.60
N LYS A 47 -19.75 0.07 -5.80
CA LYS A 47 -18.77 1.14 -6.03
C LYS A 47 -17.37 0.84 -5.47
N ARG A 48 -16.99 -0.43 -5.36
CA ARG A 48 -15.65 -0.82 -4.89
C ARG A 48 -14.81 -1.25 -6.07
N ILE A 49 -13.51 -0.98 -5.98
CA ILE A 49 -12.54 -1.38 -6.99
C ILE A 49 -12.42 -2.91 -6.96
N ARG A 50 -12.81 -3.56 -8.06
CA ARG A 50 -12.67 -5.01 -8.31
C ARG A 50 -11.37 -5.33 -9.05
N GLY A 51 -10.97 -4.48 -10.01
CA GLY A 51 -9.82 -4.70 -10.89
C GLY A 51 -8.98 -3.44 -11.07
N CYS A 52 -7.82 -3.57 -11.72
CA CYS A 52 -6.92 -2.47 -11.97
C CYS A 52 -7.49 -1.50 -13.02
N ILE A 53 -7.66 -0.23 -12.66
CA ILE A 53 -8.16 0.81 -13.57
C ILE A 53 -7.23 1.14 -14.75
N VAL A 54 -5.98 0.65 -14.75
CA VAL A 54 -5.00 0.94 -15.81
C VAL A 54 -4.94 -0.19 -16.85
N CYS A 55 -5.05 -1.44 -16.42
CA CYS A 55 -4.89 -2.60 -17.31
C CYS A 55 -6.04 -3.62 -17.24
N GLY A 56 -7.04 -3.41 -16.37
CA GLY A 56 -8.13 -4.36 -16.12
C GLY A 56 -7.73 -5.60 -15.30
N GLY A 57 -6.44 -5.80 -15.01
CA GLY A 57 -5.93 -6.98 -14.32
C GLY A 57 -6.33 -7.09 -12.85
N ASP A 58 -6.14 -8.29 -12.29
CA ASP A 58 -6.47 -8.57 -10.89
C ASP A 58 -5.60 -7.79 -9.90
N LEU A 59 -6.20 -7.50 -8.74
CA LEU A 59 -5.58 -6.81 -7.63
C LEU A 59 -5.33 -7.75 -6.44
N TYR A 60 -4.36 -7.39 -5.61
CA TYR A 60 -4.11 -8.01 -4.32
C TYR A 60 -3.88 -6.96 -3.23
N LYS A 61 -4.11 -7.35 -1.98
CA LYS A 61 -3.80 -6.54 -0.81
C LYS A 61 -2.30 -6.57 -0.53
N GLU A 62 -1.68 -5.39 -0.55
CA GLU A 62 -0.31 -5.14 -0.11
C GLU A 62 -0.37 -4.33 1.18
N GLN A 63 0.22 -4.85 2.26
CA GLN A 63 0.37 -4.09 3.50
C GLN A 63 1.62 -3.21 3.37
N MET A 64 1.46 -1.90 3.55
CA MET A 64 2.63 -1.05 3.71
C MET A 64 3.15 -1.17 5.13
N PHE A 65 4.25 -1.91 5.26
CA PHE A 65 5.03 -1.86 6.48
C PHE A 65 5.60 -0.44 6.63
N PRO A 66 5.26 0.28 7.71
CA PRO A 66 5.89 1.57 7.97
C PRO A 66 7.39 1.36 8.15
N GLN A 67 8.22 2.10 7.40
CA GLN A 67 9.69 2.12 7.59
C GLN A 67 10.10 2.59 9.01
N VAL A 68 9.14 3.16 9.76
CA VAL A 68 9.30 3.63 11.14
C VAL A 68 9.66 2.50 12.12
N THR A 69 9.50 1.23 11.74
CA THR A 69 9.90 0.06 12.55
C THR A 69 11.37 0.10 12.97
N GLY A 70 12.27 0.65 12.14
CA GLY A 70 13.69 0.77 12.49
C GLY A 70 13.96 1.74 13.64
N ILE A 71 13.32 2.91 13.65
CA ILE A 71 13.49 3.93 14.69
C ILE A 71 12.97 3.42 16.04
N VAL A 72 11.83 2.72 16.02
CA VAL A 72 11.20 2.11 17.20
C VAL A 72 12.14 1.10 17.86
N ILE A 73 12.77 0.21 17.09
CA ILE A 73 13.70 -0.79 17.62
C ILE A 73 14.90 -0.12 18.31
N VAL A 74 15.44 0.95 17.71
CA VAL A 74 16.57 1.68 18.29
C VAL A 74 16.17 2.38 19.60
N LEU A 75 14.99 3.01 19.65
CA LEU A 75 14.47 3.65 20.86
C LEU A 75 14.18 2.63 21.97
N ALA A 76 13.56 1.50 21.64
CA ALA A 76 13.31 0.41 22.58
C ALA A 76 14.63 -0.15 23.14
N PHE A 77 15.65 -0.33 22.29
CA PHE A 77 16.96 -0.79 22.71
C PHE A 77 17.68 0.21 23.61
N ALA A 78 17.70 1.50 23.23
CA ALA A 78 18.29 2.56 24.05
C ALA A 78 17.58 2.69 25.41
N GLY A 79 16.25 2.58 25.42
CA GLY A 79 15.44 2.55 26.64
C GLY A 79 15.75 1.34 27.52
N ALA A 80 15.90 0.15 26.95
CA ALA A 80 16.28 -1.05 27.68
C ALA A 80 17.69 -0.96 28.29
N VAL A 81 18.66 -0.41 27.55
CA VAL A 81 20.03 -0.19 28.05
C VAL A 81 20.05 0.83 29.19
N ALA A 82 19.32 1.95 29.03
CA ALA A 82 19.15 2.93 30.11
C ALA A 82 18.45 2.32 31.35
N GLY A 83 17.47 1.43 31.09
CA GLY A 83 16.87 0.47 32.00
C GLY A 83 17.87 -0.27 32.89
N ILE A 84 18.70 -1.09 32.23
CA ILE A 84 19.63 -2.03 32.85
C ILE A 84 20.74 -1.29 33.61
N LEU A 85 21.19 -0.14 33.11
CA LEU A 85 22.23 0.67 33.76
C LEU A 85 21.75 1.37 35.05
N GLY A 86 20.49 1.16 35.46
CA GLY A 86 20.00 1.67 36.75
C GLY A 86 19.78 3.18 36.77
N LEU A 87 19.75 3.82 35.60
CA LEU A 87 19.34 5.23 35.46
C LEU A 87 17.84 5.42 35.80
N VAL A 88 17.09 4.33 36.01
CA VAL A 88 15.62 4.23 36.10
C VAL A 88 15.12 4.07 37.53
N THR A 89 15.49 4.98 38.42
CA THR A 89 15.03 4.94 39.81
C THR A 89 13.94 5.97 40.14
N THR A 90 13.62 6.85 39.19
CA THR A 90 12.65 7.93 39.39
C THR A 90 11.35 7.70 38.63
N TRP A 91 10.22 8.06 39.25
CA TRP A 91 8.87 8.03 38.66
C TRP A 91 8.80 8.70 37.28
N VAL A 92 9.57 9.76 37.06
CA VAL A 92 9.66 10.48 35.79
C VAL A 92 10.12 9.56 34.65
N MET A 93 11.06 8.65 34.92
CA MET A 93 11.59 7.76 33.89
C MET A 93 10.62 6.61 33.55
N LEU A 94 9.87 6.11 34.55
CA LEU A 94 8.78 5.14 34.31
C LEU A 94 7.68 5.74 33.41
N ILE A 95 7.32 7.01 33.64
CA ILE A 95 6.38 7.74 32.80
C ILE A 95 6.94 7.89 31.38
N ALA A 96 8.22 8.28 31.25
CA ALA A 96 8.86 8.41 29.94
C ALA A 96 8.86 7.09 29.15
N MET A 97 9.23 5.96 29.76
CA MET A 97 9.19 4.65 29.10
C MET A 97 7.77 4.24 28.71
N SER A 98 6.77 4.50 29.55
CA SER A 98 5.38 4.21 29.25
C SER A 98 4.87 5.01 28.04
N VAL A 99 5.24 6.30 27.95
CA VAL A 99 4.90 7.15 26.81
C VAL A 99 5.53 6.63 25.52
N VAL A 100 6.81 6.25 25.54
CA VAL A 100 7.48 5.66 24.37
C VAL A 100 6.76 4.38 23.92
N LEU A 101 6.44 3.48 24.84
CA LEU A 101 5.73 2.24 24.55
C LEU A 101 4.34 2.50 23.93
N ILE A 102 3.58 3.47 24.45
CA ILE A 102 2.28 3.84 23.89
C ILE A 102 2.46 4.39 22.47
N LEU A 103 3.48 5.21 22.24
CA LEU A 103 3.78 5.78 20.93
C LEU A 103 4.15 4.69 19.93
N ASP A 104 4.94 3.70 20.34
CA ASP A 104 5.28 2.53 19.53
C ASP A 104 4.05 1.73 19.13
N ILE A 105 3.16 1.45 20.08
CA ILE A 105 1.89 0.76 19.82
C ILE A 105 1.03 1.57 18.84
N LEU A 106 0.93 2.89 19.02
CA LEU A 106 0.16 3.77 18.13
C LEU A 106 0.70 3.75 16.70
N ILE A 107 2.02 3.71 16.51
CA ILE A 107 2.64 3.62 15.17
C ILE A 107 2.26 2.31 14.47
N LEU A 108 2.18 1.19 15.20
CA LEU A 108 1.79 -0.10 14.61
C LEU A 108 0.35 -0.10 14.08
N PHE A 109 -0.54 0.71 14.64
CA PHE A 109 -1.90 0.87 14.11
C PHE A 109 -1.97 1.70 12.80
N VAL A 110 -0.87 2.34 12.38
CA VAL A 110 -0.80 3.14 11.14
C VAL A 110 -0.39 2.29 9.92
N VAL A 111 -0.58 0.97 9.95
CA VAL A 111 -0.40 0.12 8.76
C VAL A 111 -1.55 0.38 7.79
N LYS A 112 -1.28 1.17 6.75
CA LYS A 112 -2.23 1.38 5.65
C LYS A 112 -2.17 0.20 4.69
N THR A 113 -3.32 -0.43 4.46
CA THR A 113 -3.48 -1.43 3.39
C THR A 113 -3.64 -0.71 2.06
N ARG A 114 -2.97 -1.20 1.01
CA ARG A 114 -3.08 -0.69 -0.36
C ARG A 114 -3.40 -1.85 -1.29
N LEU A 115 -3.93 -1.55 -2.47
CA LEU A 115 -4.15 -2.54 -3.52
C LEU A 115 -3.05 -2.40 -4.57
N SER A 116 -2.50 -3.52 -5.01
CA SER A 116 -1.48 -3.56 -6.07
C SER A 116 -1.91 -4.52 -7.17
N CYS A 117 -1.56 -4.22 -8.42
CA CYS A 117 -1.91 -5.04 -9.58
C CYS A 117 -0.87 -6.11 -9.86
N TYR A 118 -1.31 -7.32 -10.20
CA TYR A 118 -0.41 -8.42 -10.61
C TYR A 118 0.29 -8.15 -11.96
N CYS A 119 -0.34 -7.41 -12.87
CA CYS A 119 0.16 -7.23 -14.24
C CYS A 119 1.05 -6.00 -14.39
N CYS A 120 0.52 -4.80 -14.15
CA CYS A 120 1.22 -3.54 -14.36
C CYS A 120 1.89 -2.98 -13.09
N ASN A 121 1.79 -3.68 -11.95
CA ASN A 121 2.34 -3.25 -10.67
C ASN A 121 1.85 -1.86 -10.18
N THR A 122 0.75 -1.36 -10.75
CA THR A 122 0.12 -0.10 -10.34
C THR A 122 -0.44 -0.25 -8.93
N ARG A 123 -0.19 0.75 -8.09
CA ARG A 123 -0.66 0.76 -6.70
C ARG A 123 -1.80 1.75 -6.52
N LEU A 124 -2.87 1.29 -5.90
CA LEU A 124 -4.09 2.04 -5.58
C LEU A 124 -4.18 2.21 -4.07
N SER A 125 -4.32 3.45 -3.61
CA SER A 125 -4.42 3.78 -2.20
C SER A 125 -5.55 4.78 -1.94
N GLN A 126 -5.98 4.89 -0.67
CA GLN A 126 -7.11 5.74 -0.27
C GLN A 126 -8.42 5.37 -1.01
N THR A 127 -8.72 4.07 -1.07
CA THR A 127 -9.99 3.56 -1.63
C THR A 127 -10.62 2.55 -0.68
N THR A 128 -11.93 2.38 -0.77
CA THR A 128 -12.68 1.40 0.02
C THR A 128 -12.35 -0.01 -0.49
N ILE A 129 -11.46 -0.69 0.23
CA ILE A 129 -11.01 -2.04 -0.13
C ILE A 129 -12.10 -3.05 0.21
N ALA A 130 -12.57 -3.79 -0.80
CA ALA A 130 -13.50 -4.88 -0.58
C ALA A 130 -12.86 -6.08 0.16
N GLN A 131 -13.68 -6.82 0.91
CA GLN A 131 -13.19 -7.96 1.70
C GLN A 131 -12.70 -9.12 0.82
N TYR A 132 -13.22 -9.27 -0.40
CA TYR A 132 -12.85 -10.37 -1.31
C TYR A 132 -11.42 -10.31 -1.85
N HIS A 133 -10.74 -9.16 -1.76
CA HIS A 133 -9.33 -9.06 -2.15
C HIS A 133 -8.45 -9.90 -1.24
N LYS A 134 -7.70 -10.85 -1.82
CA LYS A 134 -6.74 -11.70 -1.09
C LYS A 134 -5.37 -11.03 -1.02
N HIS A 135 -4.52 -11.53 -0.12
CA HIS A 135 -3.10 -11.18 -0.10
C HIS A 135 -2.40 -11.73 -1.35
N TRP A 136 -1.17 -11.27 -1.59
CA TRP A 136 -0.36 -11.72 -2.72
C TRP A 136 -0.22 -13.24 -2.74
N ASP A 137 -0.46 -13.83 -3.91
CA ASP A 137 -0.38 -15.27 -4.16
C ASP A 137 0.59 -15.53 -5.34
N PRO A 138 1.71 -16.26 -5.11
CA PRO A 138 2.69 -16.55 -6.15
C PRO A 138 2.12 -17.40 -7.28
N ASP A 139 1.20 -18.33 -6.98
CA ASP A 139 0.64 -19.23 -7.99
C ASP A 139 -0.27 -18.46 -8.94
N LYS A 140 -1.07 -17.54 -8.39
CA LYS A 140 -1.90 -16.63 -9.18
C LYS A 140 -1.06 -15.71 -10.08
N ALA A 141 0.04 -15.18 -9.56
CA ALA A 141 0.97 -14.38 -10.34
C ALA A 141 1.58 -15.18 -11.50
N ALA A 142 1.97 -16.43 -11.26
CA ALA A 142 2.52 -17.31 -12.29
C ALA A 142 1.49 -17.67 -13.37
N GLN A 143 0.23 -17.91 -12.99
CA GLN A 143 -0.86 -18.18 -13.94
C GLN A 143 -1.15 -16.98 -14.84
N LEU A 144 -1.31 -15.78 -14.26
CA LEU A 144 -1.52 -14.55 -15.01
C LEU A 144 -0.37 -14.26 -15.98
N LYS A 145 0.87 -14.50 -15.53
CA LYS A 145 2.04 -14.34 -16.40
C LYS A 145 1.99 -15.28 -17.61
N ARG A 146 1.63 -16.54 -17.42
CA ARG A 146 1.47 -17.50 -18.54
C ARG A 146 0.36 -17.07 -19.50
N GLN A 147 -0.79 -16.62 -18.97
CA GLN A 147 -1.89 -16.12 -19.81
C GLN A 147 -1.51 -14.90 -20.64
N LEU A 148 -0.64 -14.02 -20.12
CA LEU A 148 -0.11 -12.88 -20.88
C LEU A 148 0.96 -13.30 -21.91
N GLU A 149 1.69 -14.40 -21.64
CA GLU A 149 2.71 -14.97 -22.53
C GLU A 149 2.15 -15.89 -23.63
N GLU A 150 0.88 -16.32 -23.54
CA GLU A 150 0.16 -17.08 -24.57
C GLU A 150 -0.95 -16.21 -25.21
N PRO A 151 -0.65 -15.38 -26.23
CA PRO A 151 -1.62 -14.40 -26.74
C PRO A 151 -2.66 -14.99 -27.71
N ASN A 152 -2.61 -16.28 -28.05
CA ASN A 152 -3.59 -16.95 -28.91
C ASN A 152 -3.35 -18.46 -28.96
N ALA A 153 -4.31 -19.23 -28.51
CA ALA A 153 -4.61 -20.56 -29.03
C ALA A 153 -6.02 -20.51 -29.64
#